data_AF-A0A4Q3SIP1-F1
#
_entry.id   AF-A0A4Q3SIP1-F1
#
_cell.length_a   1.000
_cell.length_b   1.000
_cell.length_c   1.000
_cell.angle_alpha   90.00
_cell.angle_beta   90.00
_cell.angle_gamma   90.00
#
_symmetry.space_group_name_H-M   'P 1'
#
loop_
_entity.id
_entity.type
_entity.pdbx_description
1 polymer ?
#
loop_
_entity_poly.entity_id
_entity_poly.type
_entity_poly.pdbx_seq_one_letter_code
_entity_poly.pdbx_strand_id
1 'polypeptide(L)' 'THAKALVWQQRADFDAKMKNLGSAARLFQSAAAGGDLAAIKAAHGKLGQTCGACHDQYREEH' A
#
# COMPACT_ATOMS: atom_id res chain seq x y z
N THR A 1 2.31 -3.18 20.52
CA THR A 1 1.94 -2.54 19.24
C THR A 1 3.12 -2.63 18.29
N HIS A 2 2.89 -2.78 16.98
CA HIS A 2 3.95 -2.84 15.94
C HIS A 2 4.04 -1.55 15.10
N ALA A 3 3.36 -0.48 15.53
CA ALA A 3 3.42 0.82 14.89
C ALA A 3 4.54 1.66 15.51
N LYS A 4 5.47 2.15 14.69
CA LYS A 4 6.49 3.12 15.08
C LYS A 4 5.83 4.42 15.53
N ALA A 5 6.49 5.15 16.43
CA ALA A 5 6.06 6.49 16.85
C ALA A 5 5.88 7.47 15.68
N LEU A 6 6.60 7.23 14.58
CA LEU A 6 6.52 8.01 13.34
C LEU A 6 5.10 8.12 12.79
N VAL A 7 4.21 7.15 13.04
CA VAL A 7 2.81 7.22 12.58
C VAL A 7 2.12 8.49 13.08
N TRP A 8 2.38 8.89 14.33
CA TRP A 8 1.79 10.10 14.92
C TRP A 8 2.60 11.36 14.64
N GLN A 9 3.92 11.24 14.51
CA GLN A 9 4.81 12.38 14.23
C GLN A 9 4.74 12.84 12.78
N GLN A 10 4.52 11.92 11.84
CA GLN A 10 4.42 12.18 10.41
C GLN A 10 3.02 11.84 9.87
N ARG A 11 1.99 12.26 10.62
CA ARG A 11 0.62 11.83 10.37
C ARG A 11 0.12 12.14 8.95
N ALA A 12 0.49 13.29 8.40
CA ALA A 12 0.10 13.68 7.04
C ALA A 12 0.68 12.75 5.97
N ASP A 13 1.94 12.32 6.11
CA ASP A 13 2.57 11.37 5.19
C ASP A 13 1.97 9.97 5.36
N PHE A 14 1.75 9.52 6.60
CA PHE A 14 1.03 8.27 6.87
C PHE A 14 -0.35 8.24 6.20
N ASP A 15 -1.15 9.29 6.36
CA ASP A 15 -2.48 9.40 5.75
C ASP A 15 -2.40 9.46 4.21
N ALA A 16 -1.37 10.10 3.64
CA ALA A 16 -1.12 10.10 2.20
C ALA A 16 -0.80 8.70 1.67
N LYS A 17 0.06 7.94 2.36
CA LYS A 17 0.37 6.54 2.00
C LYS A 17 -0.84 5.63 2.13
N MET A 18 -1.68 5.84 3.14
CA MET A 18 -2.96 5.13 3.28
C MET A 18 -3.92 5.42 2.11
N LYS A 19 -4.00 6.67 1.63
CA LYS A 19 -4.78 7.02 0.43
C LYS A 19 -4.23 6.31 -0.82
N ASN A 20 -2.90 6.27 -0.96
CA ASN A 20 -2.24 5.59 -2.08
C ASN A 20 -2.51 4.08 -2.08
N LEU A 21 -2.45 3.43 -0.91
CA LEU A 21 -2.85 2.04 -0.73
C LEU A 21 -4.30 1.82 -1.19
N GLY A 22 -5.24 2.67 -0.74
CA GLY A 22 -6.64 2.57 -1.15
C GLY A 22 -6.85 2.69 -2.66
N SER A 23 -6.11 3.58 -3.33
CA SER A 23 -6.16 3.72 -4.79
C SER A 23 -5.55 2.52 -5.52
N ALA A 24 -4.42 2.00 -5.05
CA ALA A 24 -3.80 0.80 -5.62
C ALA A 24 -4.68 -0.44 -5.43
N ALA A 25 -5.35 -0.58 -4.28
CA ALA A 25 -6.26 -1.68 -4.00
C ALA A 25 -7.47 -1.68 -4.96
N ARG A 26 -8.06 -0.51 -5.23
CA ARG A 26 -9.14 -0.37 -6.22
C ARG A 26 -8.67 -0.74 -7.62
N LEU A 27 -7.48 -0.29 -8.03
CA LEU A 27 -6.90 -0.66 -9.32
C LEU A 27 -6.71 -2.18 -9.45
N PHE A 28 -6.18 -2.81 -8.40
CA PHE A 28 -6.00 -4.25 -8.35
C PHE A 28 -7.35 -4.99 -8.43
N GLN A 29 -8.37 -4.53 -7.69
CA GLN A 29 -9.72 -5.07 -7.76
C GLN A 29 -10.30 -5.01 -9.19
N SER A 30 -10.17 -3.87 -9.87
CA SER A 30 -10.63 -3.71 -11.25
C SER A 30 -9.87 -4.63 -12.22
N ALA A 31 -8.56 -4.77 -12.07
CA ALA A 31 -7.76 -5.69 -12.89
C ALA A 31 -8.17 -7.15 -12.66
N ALA A 32 -8.40 -7.53 -11.40
CA ALA A 32 -8.84 -8.88 -11.03
C ALA A 32 -10.20 -9.23 -11.63
N ALA A 33 -11.14 -8.28 -11.64
CA ALA A 33 -12.45 -8.45 -12.27
C ALA A 33 -12.37 -8.61 -13.80
N GLY A 34 -11.33 -8.08 -14.45
CA GLY A 34 -11.11 -8.17 -15.90
C GLY A 34 -10.50 -9.49 -16.38
N GLY A 35 -9.92 -10.31 -15.50
CA GLY A 35 -9.39 -11.64 -15.83
C GLY A 35 -8.06 -11.67 -16.62
N ASP A 36 -7.52 -10.53 -17.03
CA ASP A 36 -6.20 -10.45 -17.69
C ASP A 36 -5.07 -10.63 -16.67
N LEU A 37 -4.40 -11.79 -16.73
CA LEU A 37 -3.31 -12.14 -15.82
C LEU A 37 -2.13 -11.16 -15.87
N ALA A 38 -1.84 -10.56 -17.03
CA ALA A 38 -0.76 -9.58 -17.15
C ALA A 38 -1.14 -8.28 -16.43
N ALA A 39 -2.37 -7.80 -16.63
CA ALA A 39 -2.90 -6.64 -15.92
C ALA A 39 -2.96 -6.88 -14.40
N ILE A 40 -3.38 -8.07 -13.97
CA ILE A 40 -3.42 -8.49 -12.56
C ILE A 40 -2.02 -8.44 -11.94
N LYS A 41 -1.01 -9.02 -12.61
CA LYS A 41 0.38 -9.01 -12.12
C LYS A 41 0.92 -7.58 -11.99
N ALA A 42 0.65 -6.72 -12.99
CA ALA A 42 1.08 -5.33 -12.95
C ALA A 42 0.41 -4.56 -11.80
N ALA A 43 -0.90 -4.71 -11.61
CA ALA A 43 -1.63 -4.06 -10.53
C ALA A 43 -1.24 -4.59 -9.15
N HIS A 44 -0.98 -5.89 -9.03
CA HIS A 44 -0.45 -6.50 -7.80
C HIS A 44 0.91 -5.92 -7.42
N GLY A 45 1.82 -5.74 -8.38
CA GLY A 45 3.12 -5.10 -8.14
C GLY A 45 2.97 -3.69 -7.58
N LYS A 46 2.08 -2.88 -8.16
CA LYS A 46 1.77 -1.52 -7.66
C LYS A 46 1.17 -1.56 -6.24
N LEU A 47 0.29 -2.52 -5.96
CA LEU A 47 -0.26 -2.71 -4.62
C LEU A 47 0.85 -3.05 -3.61
N GLY A 48 1.72 -4.01 -3.92
CA GLY A 48 2.83 -4.41 -3.07
C GLY A 48 3.80 -3.26 -2.75
N GLN A 49 4.06 -2.38 -3.72
CA GLN A 49 4.86 -1.17 -3.50
C GLN A 49 4.25 -0.25 -2.43
N THR A 50 2.92 -0.14 -2.35
CA THR A 50 2.28 0.66 -1.29
C THR A 50 2.42 0.03 0.10
N CYS A 51 2.47 -1.31 0.18
CA CYS A 51 2.73 -2.03 1.43
C CYS A 51 4.15 -1.74 1.94
N GLY A 52 5.16 -1.90 1.08
CA GLY A 52 6.56 -1.63 1.43
C GLY A 52 6.79 -0.17 1.81
N ALA A 53 6.32 0.77 0.97
CA ALA A 53 6.49 2.20 1.22
C ALA A 53 5.91 2.68 2.57
N CYS A 54 4.93 1.97 3.13
CA CYS A 54 4.39 2.23 4.46
C CYS A 54 5.17 1.46 5.55
N HIS A 55 5.35 0.16 5.39
CA HIS A 55 5.96 -0.68 6.42
C HIS A 55 7.43 -0.34 6.69
N ASP A 56 8.21 0.00 5.65
CA ASP A 56 9.61 0.39 5.80
C ASP A 56 9.77 1.57 6.80
N GLN A 57 8.81 2.49 6.78
CA GLN A 57 8.86 3.73 7.57
C GLN A 57 8.06 3.65 8.88
N TYR A 58 6.92 2.95 8.89
CA TYR A 58 5.92 3.05 9.95
C TYR A 58 5.67 1.76 10.73
N ARG A 59 6.08 0.61 10.21
CA ARG A 59 5.98 -0.66 10.92
C ARG A 59 7.30 -1.00 11.56
N GLU A 60 7.23 -1.54 12.76
CA GLU A 60 8.40 -2.13 13.39
C GLU A 60 8.87 -3.39 12.65
N GLU A 61 10.18 -3.60 12.60
CA GLU A 61 10.79 -4.83 12.10
C GLU A 61 11.36 -5.58 13.32
N HIS A 62 10.85 -6.77 13.59
CA HIS A 62 11.26 -7.62 14.70
C HIS A 62 11.40 -9.06 14.19
#